data_AF-D9R5F1-F1
#
_entry.id   AF-D9R5F1-F1
#
_cell.length_a   1.000
_cell.length_b   1.000
_cell.length_c   1.000
_cell.angle_alpha   90.00
_cell.angle_beta   90.00
_cell.angle_gamma   90.00
#
_symmetry.space_group_name_H-M   'P 1'
#
loop_
_entity.id
_entity.type
_entity.pdbx_description
1 polymer ?
#
loop_
_entity_poly.entity_id
_entity_poly.type
_entity_poly.pdbx_seq_one_letter_code
_entity_poly.pdbx_strand_id
1 'polypeptide(L)' 'MAYTVQEQIELDQQLRRWQKRQLTAVKQSNIDKAFESMNDIERAVWEQVARAESFKDISVLAWETAYKVIPKFCKLAR' A
#
# COMPACT_ATOMS: atom_id res chain seq x y z
N MET A 1 1.42 -5.53 20.89
CA MET A 1 2.12 -4.27 21.24
C MET A 1 1.11 -3.13 21.09
N ALA A 2 0.94 -2.30 22.11
CA ALA A 2 0.06 -1.14 22.02
C ALA A 2 0.87 0.06 21.54
N TYR A 3 0.60 0.53 20.33
CA TYR A 3 1.23 1.75 19.80
C TYR A 3 0.76 2.97 20.60
N THR A 4 1.67 3.90 20.85
CA THR A 4 1.32 5.22 21.39
C THR A 4 0.46 6.00 20.39
N VAL A 5 -0.29 6.99 20.88
CA VAL A 5 -1.15 7.82 20.00
C VAL A 5 -0.35 8.49 18.88
N GLN A 6 0.88 8.92 19.18
CA GLN A 6 1.77 9.57 18.20
C GLN A 6 2.17 8.60 17.08
N GLU A 7 2.58 7.37 17.44
CA GLU A 7 2.96 6.33 16.47
C GLU A 7 1.77 5.93 15.58
N GLN A 8 0.56 5.87 16.14
CA GLN A 8 -0.65 5.58 15.38
C GLN A 8 -0.90 6.65 14.31
N ILE A 9 -0.74 7.93 14.65
CA ILE A 9 -0.87 9.04 13.71
C ILE A 9 0.17 8.93 12.59
N GLU A 10 1.42 8.59 12.91
CA GLU A 10 2.49 8.43 11.90
C GLU A 10 2.22 7.27 10.95
N LEU A 11 1.73 6.14 11.48
CA LEU A 11 1.35 4.98 10.67
C LEU A 11 0.16 5.29 9.77
N ASP A 12 -0.87 5.96 10.27
CA ASP A 12 -2.01 6.39 9.44
C ASP A 12 -1.59 7.42 8.36
N GLN A 13 -0.66 8.31 8.67
CA GLN A 13 -0.08 9.20 7.66
C GLN A 13 0.67 8.43 6.57
N GLN A 14 1.43 7.40 6.96
CA GLN A 14 2.12 6.53 6.01
C GLN A 14 1.13 5.78 5.11
N LEU A 15 0.03 5.26 5.68
CA LEU A 15 -1.05 4.62 4.93
C LEU A 15 -1.61 5.55 3.86
N ARG A 16 -1.94 6.79 4.24
CA ARG A 16 -2.46 7.80 3.29
C ARG A 16 -1.46 8.14 2.18
N ARG A 17 -0.16 8.18 2.49
CA ARG A 17 0.89 8.39 1.48
C ARG A 17 0.93 7.25 0.48
N TRP A 18 0.80 6.01 0.93
CA TRP A 18 0.72 4.85 0.06
C TRP A 18 -0.52 4.88 -0.84
N GLN A 19 -1.70 5.11 -0.27
CA GLN A 19 -2.95 5.23 -1.03
C GLN A 19 -2.85 6.32 -2.11
N LYS A 20 -2.28 7.48 -1.78
CA LYS A 20 -2.05 8.56 -2.76
C LYS A 20 -1.10 8.13 -3.89
N ARG A 21 -0.06 7.35 -3.58
CA ARG A 21 0.85 6.79 -4.60
C ARG A 21 0.14 5.78 -5.49
N GLN A 22 -0.66 4.89 -4.91
CA GLN A 22 -1.47 3.92 -5.66
C GLN A 22 -2.45 4.64 -6.60
N LEU A 23 -3.16 5.68 -6.12
CA LEU A 23 -4.04 6.49 -6.95
C LEU A 23 -3.30 7.19 -8.10
N THR A 24 -2.09 7.70 -7.84
CA THR A 24 -1.26 8.31 -8.89
C THR A 24 -0.85 7.26 -9.92
N ALA A 25 -0.44 6.08 -9.47
CA ALA A 25 -0.05 4.98 -10.34
C ALA A 25 -1.23 4.50 -11.21
N VAL A 26 -2.45 4.41 -10.65
CA VAL A 26 -3.66 4.02 -11.39
C VAL A 26 -4.02 5.06 -12.45
N LYS A 27 -3.78 6.35 -12.19
CA LYS A 27 -3.96 7.42 -13.19
C LYS A 27 -2.94 7.35 -14.33
N GLN A 28 -1.85 6.61 -14.17
CA GLN A 28 -0.86 6.41 -15.22
C GLN A 28 -1.25 5.18 -16.04
N SER A 29 -1.22 5.30 -17.36
CA SER A 29 -1.73 4.29 -18.31
C SER A 29 -0.95 2.96 -18.35
N ASN A 30 -0.06 2.72 -17.37
CA ASN A 30 0.78 1.52 -17.27
C ASN A 30 0.43 0.64 -16.05
N ILE A 31 -0.63 0.96 -15.32
CA ILE A 31 -1.01 0.18 -14.13
C ILE A 31 -1.38 -1.26 -14.48
N ASP A 32 -1.97 -1.52 -15.66
CA ASP A 32 -2.36 -2.88 -16.08
C ASP A 32 -1.14 -3.81 -16.16
N LYS A 33 -0.03 -3.33 -16.73
CA LYS A 33 1.25 -4.08 -16.77
C LYS A 33 1.84 -4.29 -15.37
N ALA A 34 1.69 -3.29 -14.48
CA ALA A 34 2.11 -3.44 -13.09
C ALA A 34 1.25 -4.49 -12.36
N PHE A 35 -0.04 -4.55 -12.64
CA PHE A 35 -0.95 -5.55 -12.08
C PHE A 35 -0.71 -6.96 -12.65
N GLU A 36 -0.35 -7.10 -13.91
CA GLU A 36 0.03 -8.39 -14.52
C GLU A 36 1.30 -8.99 -13.90
N SER A 37 2.19 -8.13 -13.39
CA SER A 37 3.45 -8.54 -12.77
C SER A 37 3.37 -8.73 -11.24
N MET A 38 2.20 -8.47 -10.64
CA MET A 38 1.92 -8.77 -9.24
C MET A 38 1.53 -10.24 -9.07
N ASN A 39 2.10 -10.91 -8.08
CA ASN A 39 1.54 -12.18 -7.62
C ASN A 39 0.28 -11.96 -6.76
N ASP A 40 -0.47 -13.04 -6.47
CA ASP A 40 -1.74 -12.95 -5.73
C ASP A 40 -1.59 -12.32 -4.34
N ILE A 41 -0.45 -12.56 -3.66
CA ILE A 41 -0.16 -12.01 -2.33
C ILE A 41 0.11 -10.50 -2.44
N GLU A 42 0.94 -10.07 -3.40
CA GLU A 42 1.25 -8.67 -3.66
C GLU A 42 0.00 -7.90 -4.04
N ARG A 43 -0.89 -8.50 -4.85
CA ARG A 43 -2.19 -7.91 -5.21
C ARG A 43 -3.12 -7.81 -3.99
N ALA A 44 -3.20 -8.86 -3.17
CA ALA A 44 -4.00 -8.81 -1.93
C ALA A 44 -3.50 -7.72 -0.98
N VAL A 45 -2.19 -7.57 -0.80
CA VAL A 45 -1.60 -6.49 0.01
C VAL A 45 -1.89 -5.12 -0.59
N TRP A 46 -1.79 -4.97 -1.92
CA TRP A 46 -2.11 -3.73 -2.62
C TRP A 46 -3.57 -3.32 -2.38
N GLU A 47 -4.51 -4.26 -2.51
CA GLU A 47 -5.93 -4.03 -2.27
C GLU A 47 -6.26 -3.74 -0.80
N GLN A 48 -5.64 -4.47 0.14
CA GLN A 48 -5.81 -4.21 1.58
C GLN A 48 -5.38 -2.78 1.93
N VAL A 49 -4.24 -2.33 1.43
CA VAL A 49 -3.77 -0.94 1.66
C VAL A 49 -4.73 0.08 1.03
N ALA A 50 -5.25 -0.21 -0.17
CA ALA A 50 -6.17 0.67 -0.84
C ALA A 50 -7.54 0.80 -0.13
N ARG A 51 -7.98 -0.24 0.58
CA ARG A 51 -9.28 -0.29 1.27
C ARG A 51 -9.22 0.03 2.77
N ALA A 52 -8.05 -0.01 3.39
CA ALA A 52 -7.90 0.24 4.81
C ALA A 52 -8.28 1.68 5.20
N GLU A 53 -9.05 1.84 6.27
CA GLU A 53 -9.36 3.16 6.85
C GLU A 53 -8.25 3.62 7.80
N SER A 54 -7.62 2.68 8.50
CA SER A 54 -6.49 2.90 9.40
C SER A 54 -5.42 1.81 9.25
N PHE A 55 -4.19 2.08 9.70
CA PHE A 55 -3.11 1.09 9.75
C PHE A 55 -3.50 -0.19 10.51
N LYS A 56 -4.45 -0.08 11.47
CA LYS A 56 -4.92 -1.21 12.28
C LYS A 56 -5.73 -2.24 11.50
N ASP A 57 -6.28 -1.85 10.36
CA ASP A 57 -7.07 -2.75 9.50
C ASP A 57 -6.16 -3.70 8.69
N ILE A 58 -4.85 -3.44 8.72
CA ILE A 58 -3.85 -4.18 7.96
C ILE A 58 -3.09 -5.10 8.90
N SER A 59 -3.00 -6.38 8.55
CA SER A 59 -2.18 -7.32 9.30
C SER A 59 -0.70 -6.88 9.29
N VAL A 60 0.04 -7.15 10.37
CA VAL A 60 1.46 -6.78 10.48
C VAL A 60 2.27 -7.29 9.29
N LEU A 61 2.04 -8.52 8.86
CA LEU A 61 2.71 -9.12 7.71
C LEU A 61 2.39 -8.39 6.40
N ALA A 62 1.13 -7.99 6.19
CA ALA A 62 0.74 -7.22 5.03
C ALA A 62 1.35 -5.80 5.05
N TRP A 63 1.45 -5.19 6.23
CA TRP A 63 2.08 -3.88 6.41
C TRP A 63 3.58 -3.91 6.06
N GLU A 64 4.31 -4.90 6.56
CA GLU A 64 5.73 -5.10 6.22
C GLU A 64 5.92 -5.38 4.72
N THR A 65 5.02 -6.16 4.13
CA THR A 65 5.05 -6.46 2.70
C THR A 65 4.73 -5.22 1.86
N ALA A 66 3.83 -4.35 2.33
CA ALA A 66 3.45 -3.11 1.65
C ALA A 66 4.64 -2.15 1.44
N TYR A 67 5.60 -2.13 2.37
CA TYR A 67 6.84 -1.34 2.21
C TYR A 67 7.63 -1.70 0.96
N LYS A 68 7.56 -2.96 0.50
CA LYS A 68 8.24 -3.42 -0.72
C LYS A 68 7.33 -3.31 -1.94
N VAL A 69 6.09 -3.75 -1.80
CA VAL A 69 5.11 -3.83 -2.90
C VAL A 69 4.76 -2.45 -3.44
N ILE A 70 4.36 -1.52 -2.56
CA ILE A 70 3.82 -0.23 -3.03
C ILE A 70 4.85 0.59 -3.79
N PRO A 71 6.08 0.80 -3.30
CA PRO A 71 7.10 1.52 -4.07
C PRO A 71 7.49 0.82 -5.38
N LYS A 72 7.62 -0.51 -5.38
CA LYS A 72 7.99 -1.31 -6.56
C LYS A 72 7.00 -1.09 -7.70
N PHE A 73 5.71 -1.31 -7.44
CA PHE A 73 4.70 -1.26 -8.50
C PHE A 73 4.27 0.17 -8.84
N CYS A 74 4.30 1.12 -7.89
CA CYS A 74 4.13 2.54 -8.22
C CYS A 74 5.26 3.07 -9.11
N LYS A 75 6.47 2.50 -9.03
CA LYS A 75 7.58 2.85 -9.94
C LYS A 75 7.40 2.23 -11.32
N LEU A 76 6.87 1.01 -11.39
CA LEU A 76 6.59 0.32 -12.67
C LEU A 76 5.42 0.97 -13.44
N ALA A 77 4.48 1.60 -12.73
CA ALA A 77 3.36 2.31 -13.32
C ALA A 77 3.70 3.72 -13.85
N ARG A 78 4.87 4.28 -13.49
CA ARG A 78 5.37 5.56 -14.02
C ARG A 78 5.94 5.40 -15.41
#